data_AF-A0A2M9LT74-F1
#
_entry.id   AF-A0A2M9LT74-F1
#
_cell.length_a   1.000
_cell.length_b   1.000
_cell.length_c   1.000
_cell.angle_alpha   90.00
_cell.angle_beta   90.00
_cell.angle_gamma   90.00
#
_symmetry.space_group_name_H-M   'P 1'
#
loop_
_entity.id
_entity.type
_entity.pdbx_description
1 polymer ?
#
loop_
_entity_poly.entity_id
_entity_poly.type
_entity_poly.pdbx_seq_one_letter_code
_entity_poly.pdbx_strand_id
1 'polypeptide(L)'
;MTDQRMLWLLHSNTERPQPQFTMLVVDGADALRAESAAAAAFERTGAPRSWLGASSAVRRRLVGECRTVPTVELIHLADEKPGHASAQSFQLSLAQIAEEGPLASRSGAGSQQVVMALTTVPPGVPPTAAEAVRAVLGRRFAGFAGPTQWPGLRTLTALTNVVCQETATLDLADDEDLLSIYDQYSVGGLSTDF
;
A
#
# COMPACT_ATOMS: atom_id res chain seq x y z
N MET A 1 -19.25 1.97 21.50
CA MET A 1 -18.40 2.66 20.50
C MET A 1 -17.51 1.61 19.87
N THR A 2 -17.75 1.26 18.61
CA THR A 2 -16.81 0.42 17.85
C THR A 2 -15.60 1.30 17.53
N ASP A 3 -14.44 0.98 18.09
CA ASP A 3 -13.18 1.61 17.70
C ASP A 3 -13.02 1.49 16.18
N GLN A 4 -13.03 2.62 15.48
CA GLN A 4 -12.69 2.65 14.06
C GLN A 4 -11.23 2.25 13.91
N ARG A 5 -11.00 1.08 13.32
CA ARG A 5 -9.67 0.56 13.04
C ARG A 5 -9.39 0.72 11.55
N MET A 6 -8.16 1.03 11.19
CA MET A 6 -7.66 0.94 9.82
C MET A 6 -6.65 -0.18 9.72
N LEU A 7 -6.68 -0.89 8.61
CA LEU A 7 -5.62 -1.79 8.21
C LEU A 7 -4.75 -1.07 7.18
N TRP A 8 -3.47 -0.87 7.52
CA TRP A 8 -2.46 -0.33 6.61
C TRP A 8 -1.58 -1.46 6.12
N LEU A 9 -1.68 -1.81 4.84
CA LEU A 9 -0.79 -2.77 4.20
C LEU A 9 0.34 -2.01 3.54
N LEU A 10 1.56 -2.21 4.05
CA LEU A 10 2.74 -1.57 3.52
C LEU A 10 3.58 -2.59 2.74
N HIS A 11 3.84 -2.28 1.48
CA HIS A 11 4.77 -3.00 0.63
C HIS A 11 5.97 -2.11 0.34
N SER A 12 7.14 -2.61 0.65
CA SER A 12 8.41 -2.00 0.31
C SER A 12 9.19 -2.87 -0.68
N ASN A 13 9.57 -2.28 -1.81
CA ASN A 13 10.48 -2.91 -2.77
C ASN A 13 11.85 -2.26 -2.64
N THR A 14 12.75 -2.91 -1.89
CA THR A 14 14.09 -2.39 -1.57
C THR A 14 15.20 -3.07 -2.35
N GLU A 15 14.87 -3.99 -3.25
CA GLU A 15 15.84 -4.69 -4.10
C GLU A 15 16.24 -3.87 -5.35
N ARG A 16 15.62 -2.70 -5.52
CA ARG A 16 15.86 -1.75 -6.60
C ARG A 16 16.83 -0.66 -6.15
N PRO A 17 17.56 -0.02 -7.10
CA PRO A 17 18.44 1.11 -6.79
C PRO A 17 17.70 2.33 -6.21
N GLN A 18 16.39 2.40 -6.40
CA GLN A 18 15.49 3.39 -5.82
C GLN A 18 14.41 2.63 -5.01
N PRO A 19 14.46 2.66 -3.67
CA PRO A 19 13.44 2.05 -2.83
C PRO A 19 12.05 2.61 -3.14
N GLN A 20 11.05 1.73 -3.16
CA GLN A 20 9.65 2.13 -3.38
C GLN A 20 8.77 1.63 -2.26
N PHE A 21 7.75 2.41 -1.94
CA PHE A 21 6.80 2.14 -0.87
C PHE A 21 5.39 2.30 -1.41
N THR A 22 4.57 1.27 -1.23
CA THR A 22 3.14 1.30 -1.53
C THR A 22 2.39 1.00 -0.26
N MET A 23 1.53 1.92 0.17
CA MET A 23 0.58 1.72 1.25
C MET A 23 -0.83 1.58 0.68
N LEU A 24 -1.48 0.47 0.99
CA LEU A 24 -2.90 0.27 0.76
C LEU A 24 -3.65 0.38 2.08
N VAL A 25 -4.71 1.18 2.09
CA VAL A 25 -5.51 1.46 3.28
C VAL A 25 -6.90 0.86 3.14
N VAL A 26 -7.32 0.09 4.15
CA VAL A 26 -8.63 -0.55 4.21
C VAL A 26 -9.30 -0.23 5.54
N ASP A 27 -10.61 0.00 5.53
CA ASP A 27 -11.38 0.10 6.78
C ASP A 27 -11.34 -1.26 7.52
N GLY A 28 -11.04 -1.23 8.81
CA GLY A 28 -10.97 -2.42 9.65
C GLY A 28 -12.28 -3.20 9.71
N ALA A 29 -13.43 -2.54 9.54
CA ALA A 29 -14.73 -3.21 9.43
C ALA A 29 -14.87 -4.02 8.13
N ASP A 30 -14.16 -3.61 7.07
CA ASP A 30 -14.19 -4.25 5.76
C ASP A 30 -12.98 -5.14 5.47
N ALA A 31 -11.99 -5.20 6.36
CA ALA A 31 -10.71 -5.90 6.13
C ALA A 31 -10.87 -7.36 5.68
N LEU A 32 -11.78 -8.14 6.30
CA LEU A 32 -12.03 -9.53 5.89
C LEU A 32 -12.72 -9.62 4.52
N ARG A 33 -13.62 -8.68 4.21
CA ARG A 33 -14.27 -8.61 2.89
C ARG A 33 -13.26 -8.24 1.81
N ALA A 34 -12.40 -7.26 2.09
CA ALA A 34 -11.30 -6.84 1.24
C ALA A 34 -10.36 -8.00 0.92
N GLU A 35 -9.94 -8.73 1.96
CA GLU A 35 -9.09 -9.91 1.80
C GLU A 35 -9.74 -11.01 0.96
N SER A 36 -10.99 -11.34 1.24
CA SER A 36 -11.72 -12.37 0.49
C SER A 36 -11.85 -11.99 -1.00
N ALA A 37 -12.19 -10.72 -1.29
CA ALA A 37 -12.31 -10.23 -2.65
C ALA A 37 -10.96 -10.23 -3.38
N ALA A 38 -9.89 -9.80 -2.71
CA ALA A 38 -8.55 -9.79 -3.29
C ALA A 38 -8.05 -11.21 -3.58
N ALA A 39 -8.24 -12.15 -2.64
CA ALA A 39 -7.89 -13.54 -2.85
C ALA A 39 -8.65 -14.16 -4.05
N ALA A 40 -9.96 -13.89 -4.15
CA ALA A 40 -10.80 -14.40 -5.23
C ALA A 40 -10.45 -13.82 -6.62
N ALA A 41 -9.90 -12.60 -6.68
CA ALA A 41 -9.38 -12.02 -7.91
C ALA A 41 -8.13 -12.79 -8.38
N PHE A 42 -7.19 -13.07 -7.46
CA PHE A 42 -5.93 -13.72 -7.81
C PHE A 42 -5.99 -15.24 -7.95
N GLU A 43 -7.04 -15.89 -7.45
CA GLU A 43 -7.27 -17.32 -7.68
C GLU A 43 -7.55 -17.63 -9.16
N ARG A 44 -8.29 -16.75 -9.83
CA ARG A 44 -8.67 -16.89 -11.25
C ARG A 44 -7.59 -16.41 -12.20
N THR A 45 -6.90 -15.35 -11.80
CA THR A 45 -5.86 -14.71 -12.61
C THR A 45 -4.68 -14.36 -11.70
N GLY A 46 -3.56 -15.08 -11.82
CA GLY A 46 -2.38 -14.77 -11.03
C GLY A 46 -1.85 -13.36 -11.31
N ALA A 47 -1.30 -12.71 -10.28
CA ALA A 47 -0.67 -11.38 -10.43
C ALA A 47 0.53 -11.46 -11.40
N PRO A 48 0.56 -10.63 -12.46
CA PRO A 48 1.68 -10.62 -13.38
C PRO A 48 2.91 -9.99 -12.74
N ARG A 49 4.10 -10.39 -13.19
CA ARG A 49 5.37 -9.77 -12.75
C ARG A 49 5.65 -8.42 -13.41
N SER A 50 4.98 -8.14 -14.53
CA SER A 50 5.00 -6.88 -15.26
C SER A 50 3.59 -6.60 -15.76
N TRP A 51 3.05 -5.42 -15.49
CA TRP A 51 1.71 -5.02 -15.88
C TRP A 51 1.63 -4.72 -17.38
N LEU A 52 2.61 -3.98 -17.91
CA LEU A 52 2.74 -3.68 -19.33
C LEU A 52 3.14 -4.91 -20.14
N GLY A 53 3.90 -5.83 -19.53
CA GLY A 53 4.22 -7.13 -20.13
C GLY A 53 3.04 -8.11 -20.18
N ALA A 54 1.98 -7.89 -19.39
CA ALA A 54 0.76 -8.69 -19.47
C ALA A 54 -0.05 -8.35 -20.72
N SER A 55 -0.91 -9.26 -21.19
CA SER A 55 -1.84 -8.95 -22.28
C SER A 55 -2.97 -8.03 -21.79
N SER A 56 -3.56 -7.23 -22.69
CA SER A 56 -4.75 -6.41 -22.36
C SER A 56 -5.89 -7.24 -21.77
N ALA A 57 -6.10 -8.47 -22.25
CA ALA A 57 -7.13 -9.36 -21.70
C ALA A 57 -6.89 -9.72 -20.23
N VAL A 58 -5.63 -9.93 -19.83
CA VAL A 58 -5.25 -10.19 -18.43
C VAL A 58 -5.44 -8.93 -17.59
N ARG A 59 -4.97 -7.76 -18.08
CA ARG A 59 -5.15 -6.48 -17.37
C ARG A 59 -6.62 -6.19 -17.11
N ARG A 60 -7.47 -6.24 -18.15
CA ARG A 60 -8.91 -5.98 -18.04
C ARG A 60 -9.63 -6.90 -17.07
N ARG A 61 -9.26 -8.18 -17.08
CA ARG A 61 -9.81 -9.13 -16.12
C ARG A 61 -9.41 -8.77 -14.69
N LEU A 62 -8.13 -8.50 -14.45
CA LEU A 62 -7.64 -8.14 -13.11
C LEU A 62 -8.23 -6.83 -12.62
N VAL A 63 -8.34 -5.80 -13.46
CA VAL A 63 -9.01 -4.54 -13.12
C VAL A 63 -10.46 -4.81 -12.73
N GLY A 64 -11.21 -5.54 -13.57
CA GLY A 64 -12.60 -5.88 -13.30
C GLY A 64 -12.81 -6.68 -12.02
N GLU A 65 -11.93 -7.63 -11.71
CA GLU A 65 -11.99 -8.44 -10.50
C GLU A 65 -11.57 -7.63 -9.25
N CYS A 66 -10.51 -6.83 -9.35
CA CYS A 66 -9.98 -6.05 -8.23
C CYS A 66 -10.85 -4.83 -7.86
N ARG A 67 -11.69 -4.30 -8.78
CA ARG A 67 -12.68 -3.25 -8.45
C ARG A 67 -13.65 -3.64 -7.33
N THR A 68 -13.81 -4.93 -7.06
CA THR A 68 -14.68 -5.41 -5.96
C THR A 68 -14.01 -5.36 -4.59
N VAL A 69 -12.70 -5.07 -4.53
CA VAL A 69 -11.94 -4.98 -3.29
C VAL A 69 -12.22 -3.61 -2.65
N PRO A 70 -12.90 -3.53 -1.49
CA PRO A 70 -13.06 -2.28 -0.79
C PRO A 70 -11.71 -1.75 -0.32
N THR A 71 -11.40 -0.54 -0.76
CA THR A 71 -10.19 0.20 -0.39
C THR A 71 -10.60 1.61 -0.02
N VAL A 72 -9.81 2.26 0.83
CA VAL A 72 -10.05 3.65 1.24
C VAL A 72 -9.10 4.57 0.52
N GLU A 73 -7.83 4.19 0.46
CA GLU A 73 -6.79 5.02 -0.13
C GLU A 73 -5.58 4.18 -0.54
N LEU A 74 -4.92 4.61 -1.61
CA LEU A 74 -3.61 4.12 -2.02
C LEU A 74 -2.59 5.26 -1.99
N ILE A 75 -1.43 5.03 -1.38
CA ILE A 75 -0.29 5.95 -1.48
C ILE A 75 0.92 5.19 -2.01
N HIS A 76 1.56 5.72 -3.04
CA HIS A 76 2.83 5.21 -3.56
C HIS A 76 3.90 6.30 -3.53
N LEU A 77 5.04 5.98 -2.92
CA LEU A 77 6.21 6.85 -2.80
C LEU A 77 7.44 6.15 -3.38
N ALA A 78 8.04 6.76 -4.39
CA ALA A 78 9.35 6.36 -4.91
C ALA A 78 10.46 7.22 -4.31
N ASP A 79 11.53 6.59 -3.81
CA ASP A 79 12.73 7.31 -3.40
C ASP A 79 13.64 7.52 -4.61
N GLU A 80 13.44 8.63 -5.32
CA GLU A 80 14.21 8.94 -6.53
C GLU A 80 15.64 9.41 -6.20
N LYS A 81 15.96 9.67 -4.93
CA LYS A 81 17.28 10.16 -4.52
C LYS A 81 18.30 9.03 -4.43
N PRO A 82 19.42 9.10 -5.17
CA PRO A 82 20.49 8.13 -5.02
C PRO A 82 21.17 8.32 -3.65
N GLY A 83 21.11 7.28 -2.79
CA GLY A 83 21.97 7.18 -1.61
C GLY A 83 21.29 6.90 -0.28
N HIS A 84 19.96 6.94 -0.18
CA HIS A 84 19.29 6.50 1.05
C HIS A 84 19.41 4.97 1.20
N ALA A 85 19.74 4.53 2.42
CA ALA A 85 19.62 3.13 2.78
C ALA A 85 18.13 2.76 2.93
N SER A 86 17.76 1.51 2.66
CA SER A 86 16.37 1.04 2.68
C SER A 86 15.60 1.37 3.97
N ALA A 87 16.29 1.32 5.13
CA ALA A 87 15.69 1.68 6.42
C ALA A 87 15.39 3.18 6.54
N GLN A 88 16.25 4.03 5.98
CA GLN A 88 16.05 5.49 5.96
C GLN A 88 14.90 5.85 5.03
N SER A 89 14.86 5.29 3.82
CA SER A 89 13.74 5.51 2.90
C SER A 89 12.41 5.08 3.51
N PHE A 90 12.39 3.94 4.23
CA PHE A 90 11.20 3.48 4.95
C PHE A 90 10.73 4.48 6.02
N GLN A 91 11.65 5.03 6.80
CA GLN A 91 11.33 6.02 7.83
C GLN A 91 10.75 7.31 7.21
N LEU A 92 11.39 7.82 6.16
CA LEU A 92 10.94 9.00 5.44
C LEU A 92 9.55 8.78 4.80
N SER A 93 9.31 7.62 4.19
CA SER A 93 8.00 7.29 3.62
C SER A 93 6.92 7.22 4.69
N LEU A 94 7.21 6.63 5.85
CA LEU A 94 6.24 6.61 6.95
C LEU A 94 5.93 8.00 7.49
N ALA A 95 6.95 8.87 7.63
CA ALA A 95 6.76 10.25 8.08
C ALA A 95 5.85 11.01 7.10
N GLN A 96 6.16 10.97 5.80
CA GLN A 96 5.35 11.61 4.77
C GLN A 96 3.91 11.07 4.75
N ILE A 97 3.73 9.75 4.80
CA ILE A 97 2.39 9.12 4.83
C ILE A 97 1.57 9.58 6.03
N ALA A 98 2.19 9.80 7.20
CA ALA A 98 1.45 10.25 8.37
C ALA A 98 1.05 11.72 8.31
N GLU A 99 1.81 12.54 7.58
CA GLU A 99 1.51 13.95 7.34
C GLU A 99 0.52 14.17 6.21
N GLU A 100 0.57 13.36 5.16
CA GLU A 100 -0.23 13.56 3.92
C GLU A 100 -1.39 12.58 3.79
N GLY A 101 -1.34 11.45 4.51
CA GLY A 101 -2.26 10.35 4.30
C GLY A 101 -3.59 10.44 5.05
N PRO A 102 -4.34 9.33 5.15
CA PRO A 102 -5.75 9.33 5.56
C PRO A 102 -6.01 9.85 6.98
N LEU A 103 -4.97 9.92 7.80
CA LEU A 103 -5.02 10.43 9.17
C LEU A 103 -4.90 11.95 9.27
N ALA A 104 -4.30 12.62 8.27
CA ALA A 104 -4.14 14.06 8.24
C ALA A 104 -5.43 14.77 7.78
N SER A 105 -6.12 14.17 6.81
CA SER A 105 -7.33 14.70 6.19
C SER A 105 -8.61 14.56 7.05
N ARG A 106 -8.58 13.72 8.10
CA ARG A 106 -9.75 13.44 8.95
C ARG A 106 -9.64 14.21 10.28
N SER A 107 -10.18 15.43 10.29
CA SER A 107 -10.25 16.34 11.44
C SER A 107 -11.20 15.91 12.58
N GLY A 108 -11.74 14.69 12.53
CA GLY A 108 -12.56 14.13 13.61
C GLY A 108 -11.69 13.63 14.75
N ALA A 109 -11.92 14.13 15.97
CA ALA A 109 -11.28 13.72 17.22
C ALA A 109 -11.63 12.28 17.67
N GLY A 110 -11.71 11.34 16.74
CA GLY A 110 -11.81 9.91 17.00
C GLY A 110 -10.42 9.30 17.16
N SER A 111 -10.27 8.42 18.14
CA SER A 111 -9.10 7.57 18.36
C SER A 111 -9.01 6.47 17.30
N GLN A 112 -8.86 6.85 16.03
CA GLN A 112 -8.72 5.89 14.94
C GLN A 112 -7.44 5.10 15.17
N GLN A 113 -7.60 3.80 15.41
CA GLN A 113 -6.51 2.88 15.70
C GLN A 113 -6.01 2.27 14.39
N VAL A 114 -4.70 2.19 14.21
CA VAL A 114 -4.06 1.65 13.02
C VAL A 114 -3.40 0.33 13.35
N VAL A 115 -3.79 -0.70 12.62
CA VAL A 115 -3.09 -1.98 12.57
C VAL A 115 -2.26 -2.00 11.29
N MET A 116 -0.97 -2.28 11.40
CA MET A 116 -0.07 -2.32 10.25
C MET A 116 0.24 -3.77 9.84
N ALA A 117 0.19 -4.04 8.55
CA ALA A 117 0.68 -5.27 7.94
C ALA A 117 1.88 -4.93 7.06
N LEU A 118 3.08 -5.37 7.45
CA LEU A 118 4.27 -5.25 6.62
C LEU A 118 4.30 -6.45 5.66
N THR A 119 3.96 -6.20 4.40
CA THR A 119 3.82 -7.25 3.36
C THR A 119 5.17 -7.65 2.74
N THR A 120 6.15 -6.77 2.87
CA THR A 120 7.57 -7.06 2.71
C THR A 120 8.32 -6.39 3.86
N VAL A 121 9.20 -7.15 4.52
CA VAL A 121 10.08 -6.62 5.55
C VAL A 121 11.50 -6.84 5.03
N PRO A 122 12.24 -5.77 4.68
CA PRO A 122 13.64 -5.91 4.37
C PRO A 122 14.37 -6.51 5.59
N PRO A 123 15.39 -7.37 5.40
CA PRO A 123 16.14 -7.94 6.51
C PRO A 123 16.75 -6.82 7.38
N GLY A 124 16.64 -6.96 8.71
CA GLY A 124 17.12 -5.96 9.68
C GLY A 124 16.16 -4.79 9.95
N VAL A 125 15.04 -4.70 9.23
CA VAL A 125 14.01 -3.65 9.41
C VAL A 125 12.89 -3.96 10.42
N PRO A 126 12.60 -5.19 10.91
CA PRO A 126 11.43 -5.39 11.78
C PRO A 126 11.43 -4.58 13.09
N PRO A 127 12.54 -4.51 13.86
CA PRO A 127 12.59 -3.69 15.08
C PRO A 127 12.50 -2.18 14.77
N THR A 128 13.24 -1.73 13.76
CA THR A 128 13.26 -0.31 13.35
C THR A 128 11.95 0.13 12.71
N ALA A 129 11.21 -0.78 12.07
CA ALA A 129 9.87 -0.52 11.58
C ALA A 129 8.89 -0.32 12.72
N ALA A 130 8.93 -1.17 13.75
CA ALA A 130 8.10 -0.99 14.94
C ALA A 130 8.37 0.35 15.62
N GLU A 131 9.65 0.74 15.74
CA GLU A 131 10.05 2.03 16.31
C GLU A 131 9.61 3.21 15.44
N ALA A 132 9.86 3.15 14.13
CA ALA A 132 9.45 4.20 13.19
C ALA A 132 7.93 4.40 13.19
N VAL A 133 7.16 3.32 13.12
CA VAL A 133 5.69 3.37 13.17
C VAL A 133 5.20 3.94 14.49
N ARG A 134 5.80 3.57 15.62
CA ARG A 134 5.45 4.13 16.94
C ARG A 134 5.80 5.61 17.05
N ALA A 135 6.96 6.03 16.53
CA ALA A 135 7.38 7.42 16.53
C ALA A 135 6.41 8.29 15.73
N VAL A 136 5.93 7.77 14.60
CA VAL A 136 5.06 8.48 13.66
C VAL A 136 3.58 8.45 14.11
N LEU A 137 3.04 7.28 14.44
CA LEU A 137 1.61 7.11 14.74
C LEU A 137 1.26 7.27 16.22
N GLY A 138 2.26 7.18 17.12
CA GLY A 138 2.09 7.35 18.56
C GLY A 138 0.98 6.47 19.14
N ARG A 139 0.00 7.11 19.79
CA ARG A 139 -1.15 6.45 20.45
C ARG A 139 -2.17 5.87 19.46
N ARG A 140 -2.06 6.17 18.17
CA ARG A 140 -2.92 5.59 17.13
C ARG A 140 -2.45 4.21 16.71
N PHE A 141 -1.20 3.82 16.98
CA PHE A 141 -0.70 2.50 16.61
C PHE A 141 -1.24 1.41 17.57
N ALA A 142 -2.03 0.50 17.02
CA ALA A 142 -2.62 -0.62 17.77
C ALA A 142 -1.78 -1.91 17.71
N GLY A 143 -0.91 -2.05 16.70
CA GLY A 143 -0.02 -3.19 16.57
C GLY A 143 0.19 -3.66 15.14
N PHE A 144 0.90 -4.79 15.01
CA PHE A 144 1.14 -5.44 13.74
C PHE A 144 0.19 -6.63 13.53
N ALA A 145 -0.31 -6.76 12.30
CA ALA A 145 -0.92 -7.99 11.83
C ALA A 145 0.18 -8.98 11.39
N GLY A 146 -0.15 -10.28 11.42
CA GLY A 146 0.78 -11.32 11.00
C GLY A 146 1.12 -11.23 9.51
N PRO A 147 2.35 -11.59 9.08
CA PRO A 147 2.80 -11.44 7.68
C PRO A 147 2.02 -12.33 6.69
N THR A 148 1.32 -13.34 7.19
CA THR A 148 0.53 -14.30 6.39
C THR A 148 -0.98 -14.13 6.55
N GLN A 149 -1.43 -13.14 7.32
CA GLN A 149 -2.84 -12.96 7.66
C GLN A 149 -3.68 -12.40 6.50
N TRP A 150 -3.03 -11.75 5.52
CA TRP A 150 -3.68 -11.00 4.44
C TRP A 150 -3.06 -11.32 3.07
N PRO A 151 -3.03 -12.59 2.62
CA PRO A 151 -2.33 -13.00 1.41
C PRO A 151 -2.88 -12.36 0.12
N GLY A 152 -4.19 -12.20 0.00
CA GLY A 152 -4.84 -11.54 -1.13
C GLY A 152 -4.50 -10.06 -1.19
N LEU A 153 -4.68 -9.33 -0.09
CA LEU A 153 -4.33 -7.90 -0.03
C LEU A 153 -2.83 -7.66 -0.18
N ARG A 154 -1.99 -8.57 0.32
CA ARG A 154 -0.54 -8.56 0.08
C ARG A 154 -0.23 -8.66 -1.41
N THR A 155 -0.90 -9.55 -2.12
CA THR A 155 -0.74 -9.73 -3.57
C THR A 155 -1.19 -8.48 -4.32
N LEU A 156 -2.34 -7.89 -3.94
CA LEU A 156 -2.82 -6.64 -4.52
C LEU A 156 -1.82 -5.50 -4.31
N THR A 157 -1.33 -5.32 -3.07
CA THR A 157 -0.40 -4.23 -2.74
C THR A 157 0.92 -4.38 -3.51
N ALA A 158 1.43 -5.61 -3.64
CA ALA A 158 2.63 -5.90 -4.43
C ALA A 158 2.42 -5.66 -5.94
N LEU A 159 1.29 -6.10 -6.50
CA LEU A 159 0.95 -5.81 -7.89
C LEU A 159 0.82 -4.30 -8.13
N THR A 160 0.22 -3.58 -7.20
CA THR A 160 0.07 -2.13 -7.30
C THR A 160 1.40 -1.41 -7.29
N ASN A 161 2.37 -1.89 -6.49
CA ASN A 161 3.75 -1.40 -6.56
C ASN A 161 4.34 -1.54 -7.97
N VAL A 162 4.13 -2.69 -8.64
CA VAL A 162 4.55 -2.92 -10.03
C VAL A 162 3.82 -1.97 -10.99
N VAL A 163 2.50 -1.79 -10.82
CA VAL A 163 1.70 -0.90 -11.67
C VAL A 163 2.19 0.54 -11.54
N CYS A 164 2.35 1.06 -10.33
CA CYS A 164 2.87 2.41 -10.12
C CYS A 164 4.23 2.59 -10.80
N GLN A 165 5.13 1.60 -10.69
CA GLN A 165 6.43 1.66 -11.33
C GLN A 165 6.33 1.77 -12.87
N GLU A 166 5.44 1.00 -13.49
CA GLU A 166 5.39 0.90 -14.94
C GLU A 166 4.49 1.95 -15.59
N THR A 167 3.50 2.48 -14.87
CA THR A 167 2.38 3.23 -15.45
C THR A 167 2.16 4.62 -14.88
N ALA A 168 2.91 5.05 -13.85
CA ALA A 168 2.69 6.36 -13.20
C ALA A 168 2.68 7.58 -14.16
N THR A 169 3.26 7.45 -15.35
CA THR A 169 3.35 8.52 -16.36
C THR A 169 2.62 8.18 -17.66
N LEU A 170 1.89 7.07 -17.69
CA LEU A 170 1.20 6.56 -18.87
C LEU A 170 -0.31 6.75 -18.73
N ASP A 171 -0.95 7.10 -19.85
CA ASP A 171 -2.41 7.13 -19.96
C ASP A 171 -2.89 5.78 -20.50
N LEU A 172 -3.45 4.95 -19.62
CA LEU A 172 -4.06 3.66 -19.96
C LEU A 172 -5.57 3.79 -19.93
N ALA A 173 -6.27 3.00 -20.75
CA ALA A 173 -7.72 2.92 -20.67
C ALA A 173 -8.16 2.51 -19.25
N ASP A 174 -9.26 3.07 -18.74
CA ASP A 174 -9.76 2.80 -17.37
C ASP A 174 -9.98 1.31 -17.07
N ASP A 175 -10.29 0.50 -18.08
CA ASP A 175 -10.43 -0.95 -17.91
C ASP A 175 -9.09 -1.69 -17.91
N GLU A 176 -7.98 -1.05 -18.28
CA GLU A 176 -6.61 -1.57 -18.24
C GLU A 176 -5.73 -0.90 -17.19
N ASP A 177 -6.16 0.21 -16.60
CA ASP A 177 -5.48 0.88 -15.50
C ASP A 177 -5.92 0.30 -14.15
N LEU A 178 -5.00 -0.34 -13.43
CA LEU A 178 -5.28 -0.82 -12.07
C LEU A 178 -5.44 0.33 -11.08
N LEU A 179 -4.83 1.50 -11.31
CA LEU A 179 -4.96 2.62 -10.37
C LEU A 179 -6.40 3.17 -10.34
N SER A 180 -7.13 3.00 -11.44
CA SER A 180 -8.55 3.37 -11.55
C SER A 180 -9.48 2.61 -10.58
N ILE A 181 -9.03 1.53 -9.94
CA ILE A 181 -9.86 0.80 -8.96
C ILE A 181 -9.94 1.51 -7.60
N TYR A 182 -9.05 2.45 -7.33
CA TYR A 182 -8.94 3.13 -6.05
C TYR A 182 -9.76 4.42 -6.06
N ASP A 183 -10.62 4.59 -5.05
CA ASP A 183 -11.41 5.81 -4.89
C ASP A 183 -10.53 7.05 -4.70
N GLN A 184 -9.42 6.87 -3.98
CA GLN A 184 -8.40 7.89 -3.74
C GLN A 184 -7.04 7.25 -3.90
N TYR A 185 -6.17 7.88 -4.71
CA TYR A 185 -4.79 7.47 -4.81
C TYR A 185 -3.84 8.66 -4.99
N SER A 186 -2.64 8.52 -4.45
CA SER A 186 -1.51 9.41 -4.66
C SER A 186 -0.30 8.59 -5.12
N VAL A 187 0.35 9.03 -6.20
CA VAL A 187 1.58 8.43 -6.73
C VAL A 187 2.59 9.56 -6.90
N GLY A 188 3.72 9.45 -6.20
CA GLY A 188 4.74 10.50 -6.23
C GLY A 188 6.08 10.03 -5.67
N GLY A 189 6.97 11.01 -5.49
CA GLY A 189 8.28 10.80 -4.89
C GLY A 189 8.32 11.17 -3.40
N LEU A 190 9.34 10.69 -2.69
CA LEU A 190 9.67 11.18 -1.36
C LEU A 190 9.99 12.68 -1.39
N SER A 191 9.26 13.48 -0.61
CA SER A 191 9.59 14.88 -0.42
C SER A 191 10.88 15.03 0.41
N THR A 192 11.61 16.11 0.17
CA THR A 192 12.93 16.34 0.72
C THR A 192 12.95 17.07 2.05
N ASP A 193 11.77 17.46 2.54
CA ASP A 193 11.62 18.49 3.55
C ASP A 193 11.38 17.93 4.97
N PHE A 194 11.69 16.63 5.18
CA PHE A 194 11.54 15.92 6.45
C PHE A 194 12.86 15.81 7.24
#